data_AF-A0A4Q4VR72-F1
#
_entry.id   AF-A0A4Q4VR72-F1
#
_cell.length_a   1.000
_cell.length_b   1.000
_cell.length_c   1.000
_cell.angle_alpha   90.00
_cell.angle_beta   90.00
_cell.angle_gamma   90.00
#
_symmetry.space_group_name_H-M   'P 1'
#
loop_
_entity.id
_entity.type
_entity.pdbx_description
1 polymer ?
#
loop_
_entity_poly.entity_id
_entity_poly.type
_entity_poly.pdbx_seq_one_letter_code
_entity_poly.pdbx_strand_id
1 'polypeptide(L)'
;MKSGRKFGRLKYEVFDIENGQVMKVAVLSETPSLQHVAFLHQHIAPDGQSFSLFLRDLSQVYSGQVPTRPAQQATDVARKQGATYSKESLKRELAF
;
A
#
# COMPACT_ATOMS: atom_id res chain seq x y z
N MET A 1 -25.21 -14.44 -5.19
CA MET A 1 -24.48 -15.01 -4.02
C MET A 1 -23.22 -15.84 -4.33
N LYS A 2 -22.61 -15.80 -5.55
CA LYS A 2 -21.35 -16.51 -5.86
C LYS A 2 -20.06 -15.75 -5.48
N SER A 3 -20.15 -14.49 -5.05
CA SER A 3 -18.99 -13.60 -4.81
C SER A 3 -18.23 -13.91 -3.51
N GLY A 4 -18.93 -14.23 -2.41
CA GLY A 4 -18.32 -14.37 -1.08
C GLY A 4 -17.25 -15.48 -0.93
N ARG A 5 -17.33 -16.56 -1.73
CA ARG A 5 -16.37 -17.68 -1.64
C ARG A 5 -14.98 -17.36 -2.20
N LYS A 6 -14.85 -16.38 -3.11
CA LYS A 6 -13.53 -15.96 -3.63
C LYS A 6 -12.77 -15.07 -2.66
N PHE A 7 -13.49 -14.26 -1.86
CA PHE A 7 -12.89 -13.35 -0.88
C PHE A 7 -12.25 -14.08 0.31
N GLY A 8 -12.83 -15.20 0.73
CA GLY A 8 -12.34 -15.97 1.88
C GLY A 8 -10.92 -16.52 1.71
N ARG A 9 -10.47 -16.80 0.47
CA ARG A 9 -9.10 -17.29 0.21
C ARG A 9 -8.04 -16.19 0.29
N LEU A 10 -8.39 -14.96 -0.08
CA LEU A 10 -7.44 -13.83 -0.06
C LEU A 10 -6.95 -13.52 1.36
N LYS A 11 -7.81 -13.71 2.38
CA LYS A 11 -7.49 -13.41 3.79
C LYS A 11 -6.33 -14.21 4.39
N TYR A 12 -5.99 -15.36 3.82
CA TYR A 12 -4.96 -16.26 4.34
C TYR A 12 -3.79 -16.45 3.37
N GLU A 13 -3.73 -15.67 2.29
CA GLU A 13 -2.61 -15.78 1.39
C GLU A 13 -1.37 -15.10 1.97
N VAL A 14 -0.27 -15.85 1.96
CA VAL A 14 1.05 -15.34 2.31
C VAL A 14 1.53 -14.40 1.19
N PHE A 15 2.14 -13.28 1.59
CA PHE A 15 2.85 -12.37 0.69
C PHE A 15 4.28 -12.84 0.50
N ASP A 16 4.71 -12.96 -0.75
CA ASP A 16 6.11 -13.23 -1.08
C ASP A 16 6.89 -11.92 -1.07
N ILE A 17 7.26 -11.49 0.14
CA ILE A 17 7.94 -10.22 0.37
C ILE A 17 9.35 -10.25 -0.24
N GLU A 18 10.02 -11.40 -0.22
CA GLU A 18 11.38 -11.57 -0.75
C GLU A 18 11.45 -11.25 -2.25
N ASN A 19 10.39 -11.60 -2.99
CA ASN A 19 10.26 -11.27 -4.41
C ASN A 19 9.42 -10.00 -4.67
N GLY A 20 9.18 -9.18 -3.65
CA GLY A 20 8.50 -7.89 -3.78
C GLY A 20 6.97 -7.96 -3.95
N GLN A 21 6.35 -9.11 -3.74
CA GLN A 21 4.89 -9.28 -3.83
C GLN A 21 4.20 -8.86 -2.53
N VAL A 22 4.06 -7.55 -2.32
CA VAL A 22 3.55 -6.96 -1.07
C VAL A 22 2.09 -6.51 -1.12
N MET A 23 1.45 -6.57 -2.30
CA MET A 23 0.05 -6.18 -2.48
C MET A 23 -0.64 -7.12 -3.48
N LYS A 24 -1.90 -7.44 -3.19
CA LYS A 24 -2.81 -8.19 -4.04
C LYS A 24 -4.08 -7.36 -4.24
N VAL A 25 -4.55 -7.31 -5.48
CA VAL A 25 -5.74 -6.54 -5.87
C VAL A 25 -6.71 -7.47 -6.57
N ALA A 26 -7.97 -7.45 -6.16
CA ALA A 26 -9.02 -8.22 -6.81
C ALA A 26 -10.22 -7.32 -7.12
N VAL A 27 -10.75 -7.42 -8.34
CA VAL A 27 -12.01 -6.79 -8.74
C VAL A 27 -13.12 -7.84 -8.72
N LEU A 28 -14.20 -7.52 -8.02
CA LEU A 28 -15.32 -8.42 -7.78
C LEU A 28 -16.59 -7.76 -8.30
N SER A 29 -17.12 -8.29 -9.40
CA SER A 29 -18.40 -7.84 -9.95
C SER A 29 -19.55 -8.42 -9.13
N GLU A 30 -20.35 -7.55 -8.52
CA GLU A 30 -21.62 -7.93 -7.91
C GLU A 30 -22.74 -7.91 -8.95
N THR A 31 -22.77 -6.85 -9.77
CA THR A 31 -23.62 -6.68 -10.95
C THR A 31 -22.79 -6.08 -12.10
N PRO A 32 -23.33 -5.95 -13.33
CA PRO A 32 -22.65 -5.24 -14.40
C PRO A 32 -22.32 -3.76 -14.08
N SER A 33 -23.10 -3.13 -13.20
CA SER A 33 -22.95 -1.72 -12.80
C SER A 33 -22.32 -1.52 -11.43
N LEU A 34 -22.09 -2.60 -10.66
CA LEU A 34 -21.52 -2.55 -9.32
C LEU A 34 -20.34 -3.50 -9.18
N GLN A 35 -19.16 -2.92 -8.98
CA GLN A 35 -17.91 -3.62 -8.78
C GLN A 35 -17.28 -3.22 -7.45
N HIS A 36 -16.70 -4.19 -6.76
CA HIS A 36 -15.90 -3.98 -5.56
C HIS A 36 -14.42 -4.19 -5.89
N VAL A 37 -13.55 -3.34 -5.36
CA VAL A 37 -12.10 -3.53 -5.47
C VAL A 37 -11.55 -3.84 -4.09
N ALA A 38 -10.96 -5.02 -3.95
CA ALA A 38 -10.36 -5.49 -2.71
C ALA A 38 -8.84 -5.31 -2.79
N PHE A 39 -8.30 -4.59 -1.82
CA PHE A 39 -6.86 -4.43 -1.63
C PHE A 39 -6.43 -5.21 -0.40
N LEU A 40 -5.45 -6.08 -0.57
CA LEU A 40 -4.75 -6.73 0.52
C LEU A 40 -3.27 -6.37 0.40
N HIS A 41 -2.68 -5.88 1.46
CA HIS A 41 -1.27 -5.50 1.46
C HIS A 41 -0.60 -5.91 2.76
N GLN A 42 0.72 -6.10 2.69
CA GLN A 42 1.55 -6.27 3.87
C GLN A 42 1.92 -4.90 4.46
N HIS A 43 1.72 -4.70 5.76
CA HIS A 43 1.99 -3.41 6.44
C HIS A 43 3.46 -2.95 6.41
N ILE A 44 4.40 -3.83 6.02
CA ILE A 44 5.80 -3.47 5.79
C ILE A 44 5.97 -2.48 4.62
N ALA A 45 5.02 -2.45 3.68
CA ALA A 45 5.11 -1.64 2.47
C ALA A 45 4.38 -0.28 2.64
N PRO A 46 3.04 -0.18 2.56
CA PRO A 46 2.36 1.05 2.94
C PRO A 46 1.89 1.04 4.40
N ASP A 47 2.11 2.15 5.08
CA ASP A 47 1.39 2.49 6.31
C ASP A 47 -0.02 3.05 5.99
N GLY A 48 -0.81 3.34 7.03
CA GLY A 48 -2.17 3.84 6.86
C GLY A 48 -2.25 5.19 6.13
N GLN A 49 -1.26 6.06 6.29
CA GLN A 49 -1.23 7.36 5.61
C GLN A 49 -0.90 7.21 4.13
N SER A 50 0.13 6.43 3.81
CA SER A 50 0.58 6.13 2.44
C SER A 50 -0.51 5.39 1.66
N PHE A 51 -1.24 4.47 2.32
CA PHE A 51 -2.37 3.79 1.71
C PHE A 51 -3.54 4.74 1.38
N SER A 52 -3.80 5.73 2.24
CA SER A 52 -4.83 6.74 1.98
C SER A 52 -4.47 7.64 0.78
N LEU A 53 -3.19 8.01 0.65
CA LEU A 53 -2.68 8.75 -0.50
C LEU A 53 -2.80 7.93 -1.79
N PHE A 54 -2.45 6.64 -1.73
CA PHE A 54 -2.62 5.72 -2.86
C PHE A 54 -4.08 5.65 -3.33
N LEU A 55 -5.05 5.51 -2.42
CA LEU A 55 -6.48 5.46 -2.79
C LEU A 55 -6.98 6.77 -3.39
N ARG A 56 -6.50 7.91 -2.87
CA ARG A 56 -6.81 9.23 -3.44
C ARG A 56 -6.30 9.33 -4.87
N ASP A 57 -5.05 8.98 -5.10
CA ASP A 57 -4.43 9.09 -6.42
C ASP A 57 -5.06 8.10 -7.41
N LEU A 58 -5.41 6.90 -6.95
CA LEU A 58 -6.17 5.92 -7.74
C LEU A 58 -7.53 6.49 -8.18
N SER A 59 -8.27 7.14 -7.27
CA SER A 59 -9.56 7.76 -7.58
C SER A 59 -9.44 8.89 -8.62
N GLN A 60 -8.38 9.71 -8.50
CA GLN A 60 -8.09 10.79 -9.46
C GLN A 60 -7.79 10.23 -10.85
N VAL A 61 -6.89 9.25 -10.94
CA VAL A 61 -6.52 8.61 -12.21
C VAL A 61 -7.71 7.90 -12.83
N TYR A 62 -8.51 7.19 -12.03
CA TYR A 62 -9.73 6.55 -12.49
C TYR A 62 -10.75 7.54 -13.06
N SER A 63 -10.77 8.77 -12.53
CA SER A 63 -11.62 9.87 -13.02
C SER A 63 -11.03 10.61 -14.23
N GLY A 64 -9.94 10.12 -14.82
CA GLY A 64 -9.29 10.73 -15.99
C GLY A 64 -8.36 11.90 -15.65
N GLN A 65 -8.05 12.12 -14.37
CA GLN A 65 -7.08 13.14 -13.97
C GLN A 65 -5.66 12.60 -14.03
N VAL A 66 -4.71 13.44 -14.42
CA VAL A 66 -3.28 13.08 -14.40
C VAL A 66 -2.65 13.64 -13.12
N PRO A 67 -1.98 12.83 -12.29
CA PRO A 67 -1.25 13.31 -11.13
C PRO A 67 -0.22 14.36 -11.55
N THR A 68 -0.29 15.54 -10.94
CA THR A 68 0.53 16.70 -11.33
C THR A 68 2.00 16.56 -10.94
N ARG A 69 2.32 15.65 -10.00
CA ARG A 69 3.70 15.39 -9.54
C ARG A 69 3.90 13.91 -9.25
N PRO A 70 5.08 13.36 -9.59
CA PRO A 70 5.43 12.01 -9.15
C PRO A 70 5.53 11.96 -7.63
N ALA A 71 4.92 10.95 -7.02
CA ALA A 71 5.07 10.69 -5.59
C ALA A 71 6.54 10.37 -5.27
N GLN A 72 7.03 10.86 -4.13
CA GLN A 72 8.37 10.53 -3.66
C GLN A 72 8.47 9.02 -3.44
N GLN A 73 9.53 8.39 -3.94
CA GLN A 73 9.73 6.96 -3.75
C GLN A 73 10.08 6.64 -2.29
N ALA A 74 9.55 5.55 -1.76
CA ALA A 74 9.81 5.12 -0.38
C ALA A 74 11.32 4.94 -0.11
N THR A 75 12.08 4.46 -1.11
CA THR A 75 13.53 4.32 -1.04
C THR A 75 14.25 5.66 -0.88
N ASP A 76 13.73 6.74 -1.50
CA ASP A 76 14.27 8.09 -1.31
C ASP A 76 13.97 8.62 0.08
N VAL A 77 12.77 8.36 0.62
CA VAL A 77 12.42 8.70 2.01
C VAL A 77 13.35 7.98 2.98
N ALA A 78 13.53 6.66 2.82
CA ALA A 78 14.38 5.84 3.68
C ALA A 78 15.85 6.31 3.65
N ARG A 79 16.36 6.65 2.46
CA ARG A 79 17.71 7.22 2.30
C ARG A 79 17.86 8.56 3.03
N LYS A 80 16.87 9.45 2.92
CA LYS A 80 16.88 10.75 3.64
C LYS A 80 16.81 10.56 5.15
N GLN A 81 15.99 9.63 5.63
CA GLN A 81 15.91 9.28 7.05
C GLN A 81 17.24 8.74 7.57
N GLY A 82 17.85 7.78 6.86
CA GLY A 82 19.16 7.22 7.25
C GLY A 82 20.27 8.27 7.31
N ALA A 83 20.22 9.32 6.48
CA ALA A 83 21.16 10.43 6.55
C ALA A 83 20.89 11.41 7.70
N THR A 84 19.65 11.45 8.20
CA THR A 84 19.21 12.38 9.25
C THR A 84 19.46 11.81 10.66
N TYR A 85 19.29 10.49 10.84
CA TYR A 85 19.52 9.83 12.12
C TYR A 85 20.98 9.38 12.25
N SER A 86 21.75 10.09 13.06
CA SER A 86 23.12 9.67 13.42
C SER A 86 23.06 8.55 14.46
N LYS A 87 24.10 7.71 14.51
CA LYS A 87 24.24 6.65 15.52
C LYS A 87 24.08 7.19 16.95
N GLU A 88 24.48 8.44 17.19
CA GLU A 88 24.36 9.14 18.47
C GLU A 88 22.97 9.76 18.71
N SER A 89 22.20 10.12 17.67
CA SER A 89 20.78 10.50 17.85
C SER A 89 19.93 9.28 18.19
N LEU A 90 20.16 8.16 17.50
CA LEU A 90 19.46 6.90 17.74
C LEU A 90 19.74 6.35 19.15
N LYS A 91 21.01 6.39 19.59
CA LYS A 91 21.36 5.99 20.97
C LYS A 91 20.64 6.82 22.03
N ARG A 92 20.47 8.13 21.82
CA ARG A 92 19.75 9.01 22.75
C ARG A 92 18.26 8.71 22.79
N GLU A 93 17.68 8.35 21.65
CA GLU A 93 16.25 8.04 21.53
C GLU A 93 15.90 6.64 22.10
N LEU A 94 16.84 5.69 22.01
CA LEU A 94 16.69 4.34 22.56
C LEU A 94 17.10 4.23 24.04
N ALA A 95 17.74 5.26 24.60
CA ALA A 95 18.04 5.35 26.01
C ALA A 95 16.80 5.83 26.78
N PHE A 96 15.80 4.94 26.86
CA PHE A 96 14.69 5.05 27.82
C PHE A 96 15.15 4.62 29.21
#